data_AF-A0A836QHN6-F1
#
_entry.id   AF-A0A836QHN6-F1
#
_cell.length_a   1.000
_cell.length_b   1.000
_cell.length_c   1.000
_cell.angle_alpha   90.00
_cell.angle_beta   90.00
_cell.angle_gamma   90.00
#
_symmetry.space_group_name_H-M   'P 1'
#
loop_
_entity.id
_entity.type
_entity.pdbx_description
1 polymer ?
#
loop_
_entity_poly.entity_id
_entity_poly.type
_entity_poly.pdbx_seq_one_letter_code
_entity_poly.pdbx_strand_id
1 'polypeptide(L)'
;GVPLIVFDPRQPDRAGSVIDEPTCTEDLFPTFLGLAGLQPRDQLPGRDLSGLVAGSQGDLSRPGVLLEFVAELRERQPFYDEVWRGFRSRRFKYTVKGDKNGAQPWQLFDLETDPYEMTNLVDDPAHRDTVAEHHKWLRQRMEETLDPLALAPAFGQSSWNRWQQE
;
A
#
# COMPACT_ATOMS: atom_id res chain seq x y z
N GLY A 1 1.32 -10.64 4.60
CA GLY A 1 1.20 -9.59 5.63
C GLY A 1 2.08 -9.92 6.82
N VAL A 2 2.19 -9.02 7.79
CA VAL A 2 2.85 -9.25 9.09
C VAL A 2 1.80 -9.24 10.20
N PRO A 3 1.96 -10.01 11.28
CA PRO A 3 1.05 -9.94 12.41
C PRO A 3 1.22 -8.62 13.17
N LEU A 4 0.10 -7.94 13.46
CA LEU A 4 0.03 -6.80 14.37
C LEU A 4 -1.06 -7.08 15.41
N ILE A 5 -0.66 -7.15 16.68
CA ILE A 5 -1.56 -7.37 17.81
C ILE A 5 -1.37 -6.20 18.77
N VAL A 6 -2.48 -5.55 19.13
CA VAL A 6 -2.49 -4.44 20.09
C VAL A 6 -3.28 -4.87 21.31
N PHE A 7 -2.67 -4.76 22.48
CA PHE A 7 -3.35 -4.91 23.77
C PHE A 7 -3.47 -3.54 24.42
N ASP A 8 -4.70 -3.05 24.59
CA ASP A 8 -4.98 -1.82 25.33
C ASP A 8 -5.82 -2.14 26.57
N PRO A 9 -5.23 -2.11 27.79
CA PRO A 9 -5.95 -2.43 29.02
C PRO A 9 -7.05 -1.41 29.36
N ARG A 10 -7.07 -0.26 28.69
CA ARG A 10 -8.12 0.77 28.86
C ARG A 10 -9.40 0.40 28.09
N GLN A 11 -9.32 -0.57 27.17
CA GLN A 11 -10.43 -0.99 26.30
C GLN A 11 -10.72 -2.51 26.45
N PRO A 12 -11.07 -2.99 27.66
CA PRO A 12 -11.26 -4.42 27.91
C PRO A 12 -12.38 -5.05 27.06
N ASP A 13 -13.43 -4.28 26.76
CA ASP A 13 -14.57 -4.74 25.95
C ASP A 13 -14.22 -4.98 24.47
N ARG A 14 -13.04 -4.53 24.04
CA ARG A 14 -12.52 -4.70 22.68
C ARG A 14 -11.59 -5.89 22.53
N ALA A 15 -11.28 -6.61 23.62
CA ALA A 15 -10.45 -7.79 23.59
C ALA A 15 -11.00 -8.83 22.60
N GLY A 16 -10.12 -9.38 21.76
CA GLY A 16 -10.48 -10.37 20.73
C GLY A 16 -11.12 -9.80 19.47
N SER A 17 -11.31 -8.47 19.36
CA SER A 17 -11.78 -7.87 18.11
C SER A 17 -10.74 -7.96 16.99
N VAL A 18 -11.23 -8.08 15.75
CA VAL A 18 -10.41 -8.13 14.53
C VAL A 18 -10.70 -6.89 13.70
N ILE A 19 -9.65 -6.26 13.19
CA ILE A 19 -9.72 -5.07 12.33
C ILE A 19 -9.14 -5.47 10.98
N ASP A 20 -9.96 -5.40 9.93
CA ASP A 20 -9.58 -5.77 8.56
C ASP A 20 -9.07 -4.58 7.72
N GLU A 21 -9.09 -3.37 8.28
CA GLU A 21 -8.59 -2.18 7.60
C GLU A 21 -7.12 -2.36 7.19
N PRO A 22 -6.73 -2.03 5.95
CA PRO A 22 -5.33 -2.09 5.55
C PRO A 22 -4.46 -1.16 6.41
N THR A 23 -3.57 -1.74 7.21
CA THR A 23 -2.57 -1.03 8.02
C THR A 23 -1.15 -1.23 7.46
N CYS A 24 -0.24 -0.32 7.79
CA CYS A 24 1.17 -0.40 7.44
C CYS A 24 2.07 0.07 8.58
N THR A 25 3.38 -0.17 8.46
CA THR A 25 4.37 0.16 9.50
C THR A 25 4.39 1.65 9.85
N GLU A 26 4.12 2.53 8.89
CA GLU A 26 4.08 3.99 9.10
C GLU A 26 3.00 4.40 10.11
N ASP A 27 1.94 3.60 10.29
CA ASP A 27 0.84 3.90 11.20
C ASP A 27 1.24 3.76 12.68
N LEU A 28 2.33 3.05 12.99
CA LEU A 28 2.70 2.76 14.38
C LEU A 28 3.06 4.03 15.16
N PHE A 29 3.85 4.92 14.55
CA PHE A 29 4.27 6.16 15.22
C PHE A 29 3.09 7.10 15.54
N PRO A 30 2.22 7.50 14.59
CA PRO A 30 1.04 8.31 14.92
C PRO A 30 0.11 7.60 15.92
N THR A 31 0.00 6.28 15.88
CA THR A 31 -0.78 5.50 16.86
C THR A 31 -0.22 5.63 18.27
N PHE A 32 1.11 5.56 18.45
CA PHE A 32 1.70 5.73 19.79
C PHE A 32 1.44 7.13 20.35
N LEU A 33 1.47 8.17 19.52
CA LEU A 33 1.10 9.52 19.92
C LEU A 33 -0.38 9.60 20.31
N GLY A 34 -1.27 9.08 19.48
CA GLY A 34 -2.72 9.04 19.74
C GLY A 34 -3.06 8.33 21.05
N LEU A 35 -2.46 7.15 21.29
CA LEU A 35 -2.62 6.40 22.53
C LEU A 35 -2.06 7.14 23.76
N ALA A 36 -1.07 8.01 23.59
CA ALA A 36 -0.52 8.88 24.62
C ALA A 36 -1.32 10.19 24.81
N GLY A 37 -2.37 10.42 24.01
CA GLY A 37 -3.14 11.68 24.00
C GLY A 37 -2.36 12.86 23.42
N LEU A 38 -1.32 12.60 22.62
CA LEU A 38 -0.47 13.60 22.00
C LEU A 38 -0.93 13.86 20.56
N GLN A 39 -0.89 15.13 20.15
CA GLN A 39 -1.12 15.54 18.78
C GLN A 39 0.21 15.87 18.10
N PRO A 40 0.51 15.29 16.92
CA PRO A 40 1.72 15.63 16.20
C PRO A 40 1.67 17.09 15.73
N ARG A 41 2.84 17.75 15.70
CA ARG A 41 2.94 19.15 15.24
C ARG A 41 2.85 19.25 13.73
N ASP A 42 3.44 18.28 13.04
CA ASP A 42 3.50 18.20 11.60
C ASP A 42 2.67 17.00 11.11
N GLN A 43 2.35 16.99 9.82
CA GLN A 43 1.73 15.84 9.20
C GLN A 43 2.71 14.66 9.21
N LEU A 44 2.28 13.54 9.79
CA LEU A 44 3.07 12.31 9.81
C LEU A 44 2.70 11.41 8.62
N PRO A 45 3.67 10.62 8.10
CA PRO A 45 3.35 9.43 7.32
C PRO A 45 2.46 8.48 8.14
N GLY A 46 1.59 7.74 7.47
CA GLY A 46 0.63 6.83 8.12
C GLY A 46 -0.62 7.50 8.71
N ARG A 47 -1.39 6.71 9.46
CA ARG A 47 -2.64 7.08 10.13
C ARG A 47 -2.61 6.65 11.60
N ASP A 48 -3.21 7.44 12.48
CA ASP A 48 -3.43 7.05 13.88
C ASP A 48 -4.51 5.95 13.95
N LEU A 49 -4.15 4.77 14.45
CA LEU A 49 -5.03 3.63 14.62
C LEU A 49 -5.77 3.63 15.97
N SER A 50 -5.48 4.58 16.87
CA SER A 50 -6.04 4.61 18.23
C SER A 50 -7.58 4.62 18.23
N GLY A 51 -8.19 5.32 17.26
CA GLY A 51 -9.64 5.32 17.05
C GLY A 51 -10.21 3.95 16.66
N LEU A 52 -9.49 3.18 15.83
CA LEU A 52 -9.88 1.80 15.48
C LEU A 52 -9.76 0.86 16.67
N VAL A 53 -8.65 0.97 17.41
CA VAL A 53 -8.37 0.20 18.63
C VAL A 53 -9.46 0.45 19.68
N ALA A 54 -9.85 1.72 19.88
CA ALA A 54 -10.93 2.09 20.79
C ALA A 54 -12.32 1.76 20.23
N GLY A 55 -12.51 1.82 18.91
CA GLY A 55 -13.80 1.55 18.24
C GLY A 55 -14.67 2.77 18.09
N SER A 56 -14.09 3.94 18.32
CA SER A 56 -14.68 5.23 18.00
C SER A 56 -14.60 5.53 16.49
N GLN A 57 -13.85 4.74 15.73
CA GLN A 57 -13.65 4.90 14.28
C GLN A 57 -13.78 3.55 13.57
N GLY A 58 -14.40 3.56 12.38
CA GLY A 58 -14.67 2.35 11.58
C GLY A 58 -13.73 2.13 10.39
N ASP A 59 -13.11 3.19 9.86
CA ASP A 59 -12.22 3.14 8.69
C ASP A 59 -11.07 4.16 8.81
N LEU A 60 -10.00 4.01 8.02
CA LEU A 60 -8.86 4.95 8.00
C LEU A 60 -8.94 6.01 6.88
N SER A 61 -10.09 6.10 6.21
CA SER A 61 -10.35 6.99 5.08
C SER A 61 -9.24 6.95 4.02
N ARG A 62 -8.70 5.76 3.77
CA ARG A 62 -7.75 5.46 2.70
C ARG A 62 -8.10 4.13 2.04
N PRO A 63 -7.92 3.99 0.71
CA PRO A 63 -8.33 2.79 0.00
C PRO A 63 -7.40 1.58 0.22
N GLY A 64 -6.18 1.82 0.74
CA GLY A 64 -5.18 0.78 0.93
C GLY A 64 -3.83 1.33 1.37
N VAL A 65 -2.80 0.49 1.26
CA VAL A 65 -1.42 0.79 1.66
C VAL A 65 -0.43 0.54 0.53
N LEU A 66 0.63 1.36 0.50
CA LEU A 66 1.79 1.17 -0.37
C LEU A 66 2.66 0.01 0.12
N LEU A 67 3.16 -0.78 -0.82
CA LEU A 67 4.18 -1.78 -0.62
C LEU A 67 5.38 -1.41 -1.48
N GLU A 68 6.57 -1.48 -0.89
CA GLU A 68 7.81 -1.12 -1.59
C GLU A 68 8.84 -2.23 -1.48
N PHE A 69 9.44 -2.54 -2.61
CA PHE A 69 10.72 -3.23 -2.67
C PHE A 69 11.68 -2.31 -3.42
N VAL A 70 12.68 -1.78 -2.72
CA VAL A 70 13.48 -0.64 -3.20
C VAL A 70 14.85 -1.02 -3.74
N ALA A 71 15.38 -2.17 -3.38
CA ALA A 71 16.64 -2.70 -3.91
C ALA A 71 16.84 -4.16 -3.48
N GLU A 72 17.46 -4.95 -4.37
CA GLU A 72 18.22 -6.14 -4.01
C GLU A 72 19.71 -5.80 -4.15
N LEU A 73 20.51 -6.03 -3.10
CA LEU A 73 21.93 -5.64 -3.08
C LEU A 73 22.86 -6.76 -3.55
N ARG A 74 22.31 -7.95 -3.82
CA ARG A 74 23.07 -9.14 -4.24
C ARG A 74 22.94 -9.33 -5.75
N GLU A 75 24.04 -9.11 -6.48
CA GLU A 75 24.11 -9.11 -7.95
C GLU A 75 23.48 -10.32 -8.65
N ARG A 76 23.49 -11.50 -8.01
CA ARG A 76 22.98 -12.74 -8.60
C ARG A 76 21.59 -13.14 -8.09
N GLN A 77 20.85 -12.23 -7.49
CA GLN A 77 19.50 -12.49 -7.00
C GLN A 77 18.46 -11.86 -7.92
N PRO A 78 17.26 -12.46 -8.03
CA PRO A 78 16.14 -11.83 -8.72
C PRO A 78 15.92 -10.40 -8.18
N PHE A 79 15.48 -9.49 -9.05
CA PHE A 79 15.20 -8.09 -8.70
C PHE A 79 16.44 -7.25 -8.35
N TYR A 80 17.65 -7.70 -8.71
CA TYR A 80 18.85 -6.86 -8.63
C TYR A 80 18.75 -5.61 -9.52
N ASP A 81 18.33 -5.79 -10.77
CA ASP A 81 18.21 -4.71 -11.76
C ASP A 81 16.81 -4.05 -11.79
N GLU A 82 15.83 -4.62 -11.09
CA GLU A 82 14.44 -4.15 -11.10
C GLU A 82 13.88 -4.07 -9.69
N VAL A 83 13.07 -3.06 -9.43
CA VAL A 83 12.32 -2.86 -8.19
C VAL A 83 10.82 -3.00 -8.45
N TRP A 84 10.03 -3.08 -7.39
CA TRP A 84 8.59 -3.09 -7.52
C TRP A 84 7.90 -2.21 -6.48
N ARG A 85 6.70 -1.76 -6.85
CA ARG A 85 5.75 -1.10 -5.96
C ARG A 85 4.44 -1.84 -6.02
N GLY A 86 3.69 -1.81 -4.93
CA GLY A 86 2.36 -2.39 -4.89
C GLY A 86 1.40 -1.52 -4.12
N PHE A 87 0.12 -1.64 -4.45
CA PHE A 87 -0.95 -1.05 -3.67
C PHE A 87 -1.88 -2.16 -3.22
N ARG A 88 -2.05 -2.29 -1.91
CA ARG A 88 -2.86 -3.32 -1.28
C ARG A 88 -4.09 -2.69 -0.65
N SER A 89 -5.24 -2.90 -1.26
CA SER A 89 -6.55 -2.59 -0.68
C SER A 89 -7.02 -3.73 0.22
N ARG A 90 -8.26 -3.66 0.70
CA ARG A 90 -8.86 -4.72 1.53
C ARG A 90 -8.95 -6.04 0.75
N ARG A 91 -9.31 -5.98 -0.53
CA ARG A 91 -9.55 -7.16 -1.38
C ARG A 91 -8.44 -7.44 -2.38
N PHE A 92 -7.79 -6.42 -2.95
CA PHE A 92 -6.86 -6.66 -4.05
C PHE A 92 -5.43 -6.23 -3.72
N LYS A 93 -4.47 -6.91 -4.35
CA LYS A 93 -3.06 -6.50 -4.41
C LYS A 93 -2.67 -6.24 -5.85
N TYR A 94 -2.35 -5.00 -6.17
CA TYR A 94 -1.83 -4.60 -7.49
C TYR A 94 -0.34 -4.27 -7.40
N THR A 95 0.46 -4.65 -8.40
CA THR A 95 1.90 -4.37 -8.44
C THR A 95 2.37 -3.86 -9.80
N VAL A 96 3.45 -3.07 -9.77
CA VAL A 96 4.24 -2.64 -10.92
C VAL A 96 5.68 -3.03 -10.72
N LYS A 97 6.40 -3.33 -11.80
CA LYS A 97 7.82 -3.70 -11.75
C LYS A 97 8.61 -3.00 -12.84
N GLY A 98 9.83 -2.59 -12.53
CA GLY A 98 10.78 -2.08 -13.50
C GLY A 98 11.93 -1.34 -12.84
N ASP A 99 12.55 -0.42 -13.56
CA ASP A 99 13.75 0.30 -13.14
C ASP A 99 13.58 1.82 -13.31
N LYS A 100 14.71 2.54 -13.34
CA LYS A 100 14.76 3.99 -13.59
C LYS A 100 14.09 4.44 -14.90
N ASN A 101 13.85 3.54 -15.85
CA ASN A 101 13.26 3.88 -17.14
C ASN A 101 11.72 3.81 -17.12
N GLY A 102 11.13 3.19 -16.09
CA GLY A 102 9.69 3.15 -15.87
C GLY A 102 9.17 1.76 -15.50
N ALA A 103 8.58 1.63 -14.33
CA ALA A 103 7.86 0.45 -13.91
C ALA A 103 6.54 0.29 -14.70
N GLN A 104 6.28 -0.93 -15.14
CA GLN A 104 5.09 -1.32 -15.89
C GLN A 104 4.12 -2.10 -14.99
N PRO A 105 2.81 -2.12 -15.30
CA PRO A 105 1.86 -3.04 -14.68
C PRO A 105 2.40 -4.48 -14.69
N TRP A 106 2.34 -5.14 -13.54
CA TRP A 106 2.94 -6.46 -13.38
C TRP A 106 1.93 -7.50 -12.91
N GLN A 107 1.22 -7.25 -11.80
CA GLN A 107 0.28 -8.24 -11.25
C GLN A 107 -0.95 -7.60 -10.62
N LEU A 108 -2.07 -8.31 -10.67
CA LEU A 108 -3.26 -8.07 -9.83
C LEU A 108 -3.70 -9.40 -9.23
N PHE A 109 -3.97 -9.43 -7.92
CA PHE A 109 -4.53 -10.59 -7.23
C PHE A 109 -5.79 -10.20 -6.46
N ASP A 110 -6.82 -11.04 -6.51
CA ASP A 110 -8.00 -10.97 -5.64
C ASP A 110 -7.74 -11.81 -4.39
N LEU A 111 -7.44 -11.18 -3.26
CA LEU A 111 -7.06 -11.84 -2.02
C LEU A 111 -8.23 -12.53 -1.32
N GLU A 112 -9.47 -12.24 -1.72
CA GLU A 112 -10.66 -12.88 -1.16
C GLU A 112 -10.88 -14.26 -1.80
N THR A 113 -10.74 -14.35 -3.12
CA THR A 113 -10.95 -15.60 -3.87
C THR A 113 -9.66 -16.37 -4.14
N ASP A 114 -8.51 -15.70 -4.09
CA ASP A 114 -7.16 -16.25 -4.30
C ASP A 114 -6.19 -15.74 -3.20
N PRO A 115 -6.36 -16.20 -1.94
CA PRO A 115 -5.53 -15.78 -0.82
C PRO A 115 -4.05 -16.20 -0.94
N TYR A 116 -3.73 -17.09 -1.87
CA TYR A 116 -2.38 -17.57 -2.15
C TYR A 116 -1.73 -16.90 -3.36
N GLU A 117 -2.45 -15.98 -4.02
CA GLU A 117 -1.90 -15.13 -5.08
C GLU A 117 -1.35 -15.95 -6.26
N MET A 118 -2.09 -16.97 -6.66
CA MET A 118 -1.72 -17.92 -7.69
C MET A 118 -2.18 -17.50 -9.09
N THR A 119 -3.22 -16.67 -9.19
CA THR A 119 -3.85 -16.26 -10.45
C THR A 119 -3.63 -14.77 -10.69
N ASN A 120 -2.74 -14.43 -11.62
CA ASN A 120 -2.52 -13.05 -12.02
C ASN A 120 -3.65 -12.55 -12.93
N LEU A 121 -4.40 -11.56 -12.48
CA LEU A 121 -5.57 -10.97 -13.14
C LEU A 121 -5.26 -9.67 -13.90
N VAL A 122 -3.99 -9.25 -14.00
CA VAL A 122 -3.64 -7.92 -14.54
C VAL A 122 -4.11 -7.69 -15.98
N ASP A 123 -4.13 -8.76 -16.79
CA ASP A 123 -4.54 -8.73 -18.20
C ASP A 123 -5.98 -9.24 -18.42
N ASP A 124 -6.68 -9.64 -17.35
CA ASP A 124 -8.04 -10.16 -17.44
C ASP A 124 -9.01 -9.04 -17.83
N PRO A 125 -9.72 -9.14 -18.97
CA PRO A 125 -10.71 -8.15 -19.39
C PRO A 125 -11.80 -7.87 -18.34
N ALA A 126 -12.16 -8.86 -17.52
CA ALA A 126 -13.18 -8.71 -16.47
C ALA A 126 -12.72 -7.83 -15.30
N HIS A 127 -11.42 -7.66 -15.12
CA HIS A 127 -10.83 -6.90 -14.00
C HIS A 127 -10.24 -5.55 -14.42
N ARG A 128 -10.46 -5.11 -15.66
CA ARG A 128 -9.87 -3.88 -16.21
C ARG A 128 -10.11 -2.65 -15.34
N ASP A 129 -11.34 -2.47 -14.85
CA ASP A 129 -11.68 -1.31 -14.02
C ASP A 129 -10.98 -1.38 -12.66
N THR A 130 -10.88 -2.57 -12.07
CA THR A 130 -10.14 -2.81 -10.81
C THR A 130 -8.65 -2.51 -10.97
N VAL A 131 -8.02 -2.97 -12.07
CA VAL A 131 -6.61 -2.69 -12.36
C VAL A 131 -6.39 -1.18 -12.54
N ALA A 132 -7.27 -0.51 -13.30
CA ALA A 132 -7.19 0.93 -13.55
C ALA A 132 -7.31 1.74 -12.25
N GLU A 133 -8.25 1.36 -11.39
CA GLU A 133 -8.47 2.00 -10.09
C GLU A 133 -7.26 1.83 -9.16
N HIS A 134 -6.71 0.61 -9.05
CA HIS A 134 -5.53 0.36 -8.23
C HIS A 134 -4.27 1.03 -8.78
N HIS A 135 -4.12 1.10 -10.11
CA HIS A 135 -3.04 1.86 -10.73
C HIS A 135 -3.13 3.35 -10.41
N LYS A 136 -4.35 3.92 -10.43
CA LYS A 136 -4.60 5.31 -10.01
C LYS A 136 -4.22 5.54 -8.55
N TRP A 137 -4.66 4.68 -7.63
CA TRP A 137 -4.30 4.80 -6.20
C TRP A 137 -2.80 4.66 -5.96
N LEU A 138 -2.14 3.72 -6.65
CA LEU A 138 -0.70 3.57 -6.58
C LEU A 138 0.01 4.86 -7.03
N ARG A 139 -0.33 5.37 -8.22
CA ARG A 139 0.26 6.60 -8.76
C ARG A 139 0.05 7.78 -7.81
N GLN A 140 -1.19 7.96 -7.30
CA GLN A 140 -1.50 9.03 -6.36
C GLN A 140 -0.64 8.91 -5.10
N ARG A 141 -0.51 7.70 -4.54
CA ARG A 141 0.31 7.49 -3.35
C ARG A 141 1.79 7.77 -3.60
N MET A 142 2.31 7.34 -4.75
CA MET A 142 3.69 7.63 -5.17
C MET A 142 3.93 9.15 -5.32
N GLU A 143 2.96 9.89 -5.84
CA GLU A 143 3.01 11.35 -5.94
C GLU A 143 2.97 12.03 -4.56
N GLU A 144 2.06 11.60 -3.68
CA GLU A 144 1.96 12.10 -2.30
C GLU A 144 3.23 11.87 -1.48
N THR A 145 3.93 10.75 -1.70
CA THR A 145 5.16 10.40 -0.97
C THR A 145 6.43 10.80 -1.70
N LEU A 146 6.33 11.47 -2.85
CA LEU A 146 7.47 11.83 -3.70
C LEU A 146 8.35 10.61 -4.05
N ASP A 147 7.73 9.47 -4.32
CA ASP A 147 8.42 8.20 -4.59
C ASP A 147 9.33 8.32 -5.83
N PRO A 148 10.63 8.01 -5.73
CA PRO A 148 11.59 8.22 -6.81
C PRO A 148 11.44 7.26 -7.99
N LEU A 149 10.68 6.16 -7.87
CA LEU A 149 10.55 5.19 -8.95
C LEU A 149 9.80 5.81 -10.15
N ALA A 150 10.42 5.76 -11.32
CA ALA A 150 9.77 6.08 -12.58
C ALA A 150 8.59 5.12 -12.82
N LEU A 151 7.41 5.63 -13.16
CA LEU A 151 6.22 4.85 -13.50
C LEU A 151 5.81 5.12 -14.95
N ALA A 152 5.62 4.06 -15.73
CA ALA A 152 5.12 4.16 -17.08
C ALA A 152 3.62 4.51 -17.11
N PRO A 153 3.14 5.21 -18.16
CA PRO A 153 1.71 5.50 -18.28
C PRO A 153 0.94 4.20 -18.54
N ALA A 154 -0.15 3.97 -17.81
CA ALA A 154 -1.04 2.84 -18.02
C ALA A 154 -2.47 3.16 -17.58
N PHE A 155 -3.46 2.46 -18.15
CA PHE A 155 -4.87 2.55 -17.77
C PHE A 155 -5.43 3.98 -17.68
N GLY A 156 -5.01 4.86 -18.59
CA GLY A 156 -5.43 6.27 -18.63
C GLY A 156 -4.73 7.19 -17.64
N GLN A 157 -3.79 6.69 -16.83
CA GLN A 157 -2.93 7.50 -15.97
C GLN A 157 -1.65 7.92 -16.71
N SER A 158 -1.22 9.16 -16.48
CA SER A 158 0.05 9.68 -17.00
C SER A 158 1.25 9.08 -16.26
N SER A 159 2.43 9.11 -16.89
CA SER A 159 3.67 8.69 -16.26
C SER A 159 3.99 9.52 -15.01
N TRP A 160 4.79 8.95 -14.11
CA TRP A 160 5.38 9.63 -12.96
C TRP A 160 6.91 9.49 -12.99
N ASN A 161 7.65 10.53 -12.61
CA ASN A 161 9.12 10.54 -12.51
C ASN A 161 9.88 9.96 -13.73
N ARG A 162 9.33 10.13 -14.93
CA ARG A 162 10.03 9.83 -16.19
C ARG A 162 10.59 11.12 -16.78
N TRP A 163 11.89 11.10 -17.10
CA TRP A 163 12.50 12.16 -17.91
C TRP A 163 11.84 12.17 -19.29
N GLN A 164 11.20 13.28 -19.64
CA GLN A 164 10.81 13.56 -21.02
C GLN A 164 12.07 14.04 -21.74
N GLN A 165 12.58 13.26 -22.70
CA GLN A 165 13.53 13.81 -23.67
C GLN A 165 12.72 14.74 -24.58
N GLU A 166 13.05 16.03 -24.54
CA GLU A 166 12.64 17.02 -25.57
C GLU A 166 13.20 16.64 -26.95
#